data_AF-A0A817H6U3-F1
#
_entry.id   AF-A0A817H6U3-F1
#
_cell.length_a   1.000
_cell.length_b   1.000
_cell.length_c   1.000
_cell.angle_alpha   90.00
_cell.angle_beta   90.00
_cell.angle_gamma   90.00
#
_symmetry.space_group_name_H-M   'P 1'
#
loop_
_entity.id
_entity.type
_entity.pdbx_description
1 polymer ?
#
loop_
_entity_poly.entity_id
_entity_poly.type
_entity_poly.pdbx_seq_one_letter_code
_entity_poly.pdbx_strand_id
1 'polypeptide(L)'
;MMENDLEQLVLTLLDASWSSNTITKLTDIFEKQTSQTIPSFVSVSLKSLLTIEQWAWQMLSKDSWQGIDLDNCVKLFHVLHSFNIKLILNNDGIQPDTKISLLIPSNIDWIDGILEQIESSSDTLLTFASLWFDTLSYLAQQLSEIVYSPTMLHLNNRLSRDFIMTNQYKFYLKQLCEPNPTQSIFTAKQLFYMKTCSFSLNVYLWSKSQNFAFTSEEIIKFLSEDYSRMILVHSYTMDSWSNELLSCIAHIIGLICSSCWWGGQKPQHIEFIVPSKDTTYEHIFALIRLVSYHPFHQRISAQLYNNETVLIDASLIFLFGVVETYDLSCFISSQTNLPATLWLIAQTSSYDRIRACAYGFLAEILSDKQLKELKISDNICEFFFYILEQAWSHPTKKWKKITIPYLLKGIFIMTFFFLLEDIRTN
;
A
#
# COMPACT_ATOMS: atom_id res chain seq x y z
N MET A 1 -16.10 14.73 -29.76
CA MET A 1 -16.47 13.39 -30.30
C MET A 1 -16.42 12.32 -29.22
N MET A 2 -15.32 12.19 -28.46
CA MET A 2 -15.17 11.13 -27.45
C MET A 2 -16.19 11.14 -26.28
N GLU A 3 -16.67 12.32 -25.84
CA GLU A 3 -17.66 12.43 -24.75
C GLU A 3 -19.04 11.85 -25.12
N ASN A 4 -19.56 12.22 -26.30
CA ASN A 4 -20.85 11.73 -26.80
C ASN A 4 -20.86 10.22 -26.99
N ASP A 5 -19.72 9.63 -27.35
CA ASP A 5 -19.57 8.18 -27.53
C ASP A 5 -19.57 7.45 -26.18
N LEU A 6 -18.90 8.01 -25.15
CA LEU A 6 -18.89 7.42 -23.80
C LEU A 6 -20.24 7.57 -23.10
N GLU A 7 -20.87 8.73 -23.19
CA GLU A 7 -22.19 8.97 -22.57
C GLU A 7 -23.24 7.97 -23.08
N GLN A 8 -23.27 7.72 -24.40
CA GLN A 8 -24.17 6.71 -24.98
C GLN A 8 -23.87 5.29 -24.48
N LEU A 9 -22.61 4.92 -24.35
CA LEU A 9 -22.22 3.61 -23.81
C LEU A 9 -22.63 3.45 -22.35
N VAL A 10 -22.51 4.52 -21.55
CA VAL A 10 -22.93 4.51 -20.14
C VAL A 10 -24.45 4.37 -20.02
N LEU A 11 -25.23 5.07 -20.84
CA LEU A 11 -26.70 4.89 -20.84
C LEU A 11 -27.08 3.43 -21.17
N THR A 12 -26.41 2.84 -22.17
CA THR A 12 -26.61 1.44 -22.55
C THR A 12 -26.25 0.47 -21.42
N LEU A 13 -25.20 0.78 -20.65
CA LEU A 13 -24.76 0.02 -19.48
C LEU A 13 -25.80 0.03 -18.36
N LEU A 14 -26.43 1.19 -18.12
CA LEU A 14 -27.44 1.36 -17.07
C LEU A 14 -28.79 0.69 -17.41
N ASP A 15 -29.16 0.63 -18.69
CA ASP A 15 -30.42 0.02 -19.13
C ASP A 15 -30.42 -1.53 -19.07
N ALA A 16 -29.45 -2.13 -18.37
CA ALA A 16 -29.26 -3.58 -18.22
C ALA A 16 -29.18 -4.35 -19.55
N SER A 17 -28.86 -3.66 -20.64
CA SER A 17 -28.59 -4.25 -21.95
C SER A 17 -27.10 -4.59 -22.07
N TRP A 18 -26.67 -5.59 -21.28
CA TRP A 18 -25.29 -6.07 -21.18
C TRP A 18 -24.85 -6.74 -22.50
N SER A 19 -24.59 -5.94 -23.53
CA SER A 19 -23.99 -6.45 -24.75
C SER A 19 -22.48 -6.54 -24.57
N SER A 20 -21.90 -7.68 -24.94
CA SER A 20 -20.44 -7.88 -24.99
C SER A 20 -19.74 -6.77 -25.79
N ASN A 21 -20.43 -6.23 -26.81
CA ASN A 21 -19.99 -5.08 -27.60
C ASN A 21 -19.86 -3.79 -26.78
N THR A 22 -20.83 -3.48 -25.90
CA THR A 22 -20.76 -2.31 -25.00
C THR A 22 -19.57 -2.43 -24.04
N ILE A 23 -19.40 -3.60 -23.41
CA ILE A 23 -18.31 -3.86 -22.47
C ILE A 23 -16.95 -3.75 -23.17
N THR A 24 -16.83 -4.33 -24.37
CA THR A 24 -15.59 -4.28 -25.17
C THR A 24 -15.23 -2.83 -25.53
N LYS A 25 -16.21 -2.05 -26.00
CA LYS A 25 -15.97 -0.63 -26.35
C LYS A 25 -15.57 0.22 -25.15
N LEU A 26 -16.21 0.01 -23.99
CA LEU A 26 -15.81 0.67 -22.74
C LEU A 26 -14.37 0.30 -22.38
N THR A 27 -14.05 -0.99 -22.42
CA THR A 27 -12.70 -1.51 -22.17
C THR A 27 -11.66 -0.83 -23.08
N ASP A 28 -11.92 -0.77 -24.39
CA ASP A 28 -11.03 -0.13 -25.37
C ASP A 28 -10.84 1.38 -25.10
N ILE A 29 -11.89 2.08 -24.65
CA ILE A 29 -11.81 3.51 -24.32
C ILE A 29 -10.86 3.74 -23.15
N PHE A 30 -10.98 2.93 -22.09
CA PHE A 30 -10.16 3.06 -20.89
C PHE A 30 -8.72 2.57 -21.09
N GLU A 31 -8.50 1.49 -21.86
CA GLU A 31 -7.16 0.99 -22.20
C GLU A 31 -6.33 2.03 -22.97
N LYS A 32 -6.97 2.83 -23.84
CA LYS A 32 -6.31 3.90 -24.60
C LYS A 32 -5.85 5.08 -23.74
N GLN A 33 -6.30 5.17 -22.49
CA GLN A 33 -5.94 6.29 -21.62
C GLN A 33 -4.52 6.12 -21.06
N THR A 34 -3.71 7.14 -21.31
CA THR A 34 -2.32 7.26 -20.83
C THR A 34 -2.23 8.33 -19.76
N SER A 35 -1.13 8.36 -19.01
CA SER A 35 -0.89 9.40 -17.99
C SER A 35 -0.97 10.83 -18.56
N GLN A 36 -0.74 11.02 -19.86
CA GLN A 36 -0.84 12.32 -20.54
C GLN A 36 -2.27 12.69 -20.94
N THR A 37 -3.11 11.71 -21.33
CA THR A 37 -4.47 11.98 -21.81
C THR A 37 -5.51 12.01 -20.70
N ILE A 38 -5.25 11.31 -19.60
CA ILE A 38 -6.15 11.18 -18.44
C ILE A 38 -6.71 12.52 -17.94
N PRO A 39 -5.91 13.59 -17.73
CA PRO A 39 -6.44 14.87 -17.25
C PRO A 39 -7.53 15.46 -18.15
N SER A 40 -7.27 15.49 -19.46
CA SER A 40 -8.23 15.99 -20.45
C SER A 40 -9.48 15.11 -20.55
N PHE A 41 -9.30 13.79 -20.48
CA PHE A 41 -10.40 12.84 -20.51
C PHE A 41 -11.30 12.98 -19.28
N VAL A 42 -10.72 13.10 -18.08
CA VAL A 42 -11.49 13.32 -16.85
C VAL A 42 -12.25 14.64 -16.88
N SER A 43 -11.62 15.73 -17.36
CA SER A 43 -12.29 17.02 -17.45
C SER A 43 -13.49 17.01 -18.41
N VAL A 44 -13.40 16.26 -19.51
CA VAL A 44 -14.45 16.20 -20.53
C VAL A 44 -15.54 15.19 -20.15
N SER A 45 -15.17 14.06 -19.54
CA SER A 45 -16.07 12.93 -19.32
C SER A 45 -16.46 12.72 -17.86
N LEU A 46 -16.29 13.73 -17.00
CA LEU A 46 -16.45 13.63 -15.55
C LEU A 46 -17.77 12.97 -15.13
N LYS A 47 -18.89 13.40 -15.73
CA LYS A 47 -20.22 12.88 -15.41
C LYS A 47 -20.35 11.39 -15.75
N SER A 48 -19.92 11.00 -16.95
CA SER A 48 -19.94 9.59 -17.38
C SER A 48 -19.04 8.73 -16.52
N LEU A 49 -17.86 9.23 -16.15
CA LEU A 49 -16.94 8.53 -15.24
C LEU A 49 -17.54 8.33 -13.85
N LEU A 50 -18.17 9.37 -13.29
CA LEU A 50 -18.86 9.27 -12.01
C LEU A 50 -19.97 8.21 -12.06
N THR A 51 -20.74 8.18 -13.15
CA THR A 51 -21.80 7.18 -13.34
C THR A 51 -21.23 5.76 -13.44
N ILE A 52 -20.11 5.56 -14.12
CA ILE A 52 -19.44 4.25 -14.22
C ILE A 52 -18.95 3.80 -12.84
N GLU A 53 -18.28 4.66 -12.07
CA GLU A 53 -17.79 4.30 -10.75
C GLU A 53 -18.93 3.98 -9.77
N GLN A 54 -20.00 4.78 -9.77
CA GLN A 54 -21.19 4.51 -8.95
C GLN A 54 -21.88 3.21 -9.36
N TRP A 55 -21.96 2.94 -10.65
CA TRP A 55 -22.48 1.68 -11.16
C TRP A 55 -21.62 0.50 -10.69
N ALA A 56 -20.29 0.60 -10.74
CA ALA A 56 -19.40 -0.48 -10.30
C ALA A 56 -19.59 -0.80 -8.82
N TRP A 57 -19.64 0.23 -7.96
CA TRP A 57 -19.94 0.06 -6.53
C TRP A 57 -21.29 -0.61 -6.29
N GLN A 58 -22.34 -0.15 -6.99
CA GLN A 58 -23.68 -0.70 -6.86
C GLN A 58 -23.78 -2.15 -7.35
N MET A 59 -23.08 -2.48 -8.44
CA MET A 59 -23.01 -3.83 -8.99
C MET A 59 -22.34 -4.79 -8.03
N LEU A 60 -21.26 -4.36 -7.37
CA LEU A 60 -20.58 -5.17 -6.37
C LEU A 60 -21.41 -5.34 -5.10
N SER A 61 -22.21 -4.34 -4.73
CA SER A 61 -23.02 -4.37 -3.50
C SER A 61 -24.30 -5.17 -3.61
N LYS A 62 -24.63 -5.74 -4.78
CA LYS A 62 -25.86 -6.50 -5.01
C LYS A 62 -25.53 -7.84 -5.65
N ASP A 63 -26.26 -8.89 -5.26
CA ASP A 63 -26.14 -10.22 -5.89
C ASP A 63 -26.91 -10.26 -7.22
N SER A 64 -26.53 -9.39 -8.16
CA SER A 64 -27.21 -9.20 -9.45
C SER A 64 -26.33 -9.56 -10.65
N TRP A 65 -25.56 -10.65 -10.53
CA TRP A 65 -24.63 -11.12 -11.56
C TRP A 65 -25.27 -12.07 -12.60
N GLN A 66 -26.58 -12.33 -12.49
CA GLN A 66 -27.28 -13.26 -13.38
C GLN A 66 -27.34 -12.72 -14.82
N GLY A 67 -26.85 -13.53 -15.78
CA GLY A 67 -26.90 -13.22 -17.22
C GLY A 67 -25.75 -12.37 -17.75
N ILE A 68 -24.71 -12.13 -16.96
CA ILE A 68 -23.54 -11.33 -17.34
C ILE A 68 -22.49 -12.23 -18.01
N ASP A 69 -21.91 -11.75 -19.11
CA ASP A 69 -20.70 -12.33 -19.71
C ASP A 69 -19.48 -12.07 -18.81
N LEU A 70 -19.17 -13.07 -17.99
CA LEU A 70 -18.20 -12.96 -16.90
C LEU A 70 -16.80 -12.61 -17.41
N ASP A 71 -16.37 -13.18 -18.53
CA ASP A 71 -15.00 -12.99 -19.06
C ASP A 71 -14.78 -11.54 -19.49
N ASN A 72 -15.75 -10.97 -20.22
CA ASN A 72 -15.69 -9.57 -20.64
C ASN A 72 -15.80 -8.61 -19.45
N CYS A 73 -16.62 -8.93 -18.45
CA CYS A 73 -16.70 -8.15 -17.22
C CYS A 73 -15.40 -8.19 -16.42
N VAL A 74 -14.74 -9.34 -16.30
CA VAL A 74 -13.43 -9.44 -15.64
C VAL A 74 -12.43 -8.50 -16.30
N LYS A 75 -12.36 -8.51 -17.63
CA LYS A 75 -11.46 -7.62 -18.37
C LYS A 75 -11.77 -6.14 -18.08
N LEU A 76 -13.05 -5.75 -18.14
CA LEU A 76 -13.46 -4.37 -17.89
C LEU A 76 -13.08 -3.91 -16.47
N PHE A 77 -13.35 -4.72 -15.43
CA PHE A 77 -13.05 -4.37 -14.05
C PHE A 77 -11.53 -4.19 -13.81
N HIS A 78 -10.69 -5.04 -14.40
CA HIS A 78 -9.24 -4.86 -14.33
C HIS A 78 -8.75 -3.59 -15.06
N VAL A 79 -9.35 -3.27 -16.21
CA VAL A 79 -9.01 -2.07 -16.97
C VAL A 79 -9.45 -0.80 -16.24
N LEU A 80 -10.65 -0.81 -15.63
CA LEU A 80 -11.15 0.29 -14.80
C LEU A 80 -10.24 0.50 -13.57
N HIS A 81 -9.89 -0.57 -12.87
CA HIS A 81 -8.93 -0.49 -11.76
C HIS A 81 -7.60 0.14 -12.22
N SER A 82 -7.04 -0.35 -13.33
CA SER A 82 -5.79 0.19 -13.89
C SER A 82 -5.91 1.67 -14.26
N PHE A 83 -7.05 2.08 -14.82
CA PHE A 83 -7.36 3.48 -15.09
C PHE A 83 -7.42 4.30 -13.80
N ASN A 84 -8.09 3.80 -12.76
CA ASN A 84 -8.22 4.45 -11.46
C ASN A 84 -6.87 4.63 -10.78
N ILE A 85 -5.97 3.64 -10.83
CA ILE A 85 -4.61 3.78 -10.32
C ILE A 85 -3.85 4.88 -11.08
N LYS A 86 -3.92 4.91 -12.42
CA LYS A 86 -3.29 5.99 -13.21
C LYS A 86 -3.89 7.37 -12.87
N LEU A 87 -5.20 7.45 -12.62
CA LEU A 87 -5.91 8.67 -12.21
C LEU A 87 -5.42 9.16 -10.84
N ILE A 88 -5.30 8.26 -9.86
CA ILE A 88 -4.77 8.55 -8.52
C ILE A 88 -3.36 9.12 -8.62
N LEU A 89 -2.50 8.47 -9.40
CA LEU A 89 -1.07 8.79 -9.53
C LEU A 89 -0.80 10.05 -10.40
N ASN A 90 -1.80 10.56 -11.12
CA ASN A 90 -1.70 11.81 -11.87
C ASN A 90 -1.77 13.03 -10.93
N ASN A 91 -0.62 13.54 -10.50
CA ASN A 91 -0.54 14.56 -9.45
C ASN A 91 -0.77 16.00 -9.91
N ASP A 92 -0.48 16.30 -11.17
CA ASP A 92 -0.44 17.68 -11.66
C ASP A 92 -1.63 18.03 -12.57
N GLY A 93 -2.38 17.03 -13.07
CA GLY A 93 -3.46 17.21 -14.03
C GLY A 93 -4.89 17.08 -13.47
N ILE A 94 -5.07 16.53 -12.26
CA ILE A 94 -6.41 16.31 -11.68
C ILE A 94 -6.42 16.72 -10.21
N GLN A 95 -7.37 17.59 -9.85
CA GLN A 95 -7.51 18.10 -8.49
C GLN A 95 -7.92 16.98 -7.50
N PRO A 96 -7.42 17.01 -6.25
CA PRO A 96 -7.76 16.02 -5.23
C PRO A 96 -9.27 15.79 -5.06
N ASP A 97 -10.07 16.86 -4.99
CA ASP A 97 -11.52 16.77 -4.80
C ASP A 97 -12.21 16.02 -5.94
N THR A 98 -11.70 16.15 -7.17
CA THR A 98 -12.20 15.39 -8.33
C THR A 98 -11.88 13.91 -8.21
N LYS A 99 -10.70 13.54 -7.68
CA LYS A 99 -10.34 12.13 -7.45
C LYS A 99 -11.23 11.53 -6.36
N ILE A 100 -11.44 12.27 -5.28
CA ILE A 100 -12.28 11.87 -4.16
C ILE A 100 -13.72 11.66 -4.63
N SER A 101 -14.30 12.62 -5.37
CA SER A 101 -15.68 12.53 -5.83
C SER A 101 -15.92 11.40 -6.83
N LEU A 102 -14.93 11.05 -7.64
CA LEU A 102 -15.00 9.93 -8.57
C LEU A 102 -14.91 8.57 -7.88
N LEU A 103 -13.95 8.40 -6.96
CA LEU A 103 -13.53 7.08 -6.50
C LEU A 103 -14.16 6.65 -5.17
N ILE A 104 -14.53 7.60 -4.30
CA ILE A 104 -15.20 7.27 -3.05
C ILE A 104 -16.69 7.04 -3.32
N PRO A 105 -17.27 5.91 -2.88
CA PRO A 105 -18.68 5.64 -3.10
C PRO A 105 -19.54 6.71 -2.40
N SER A 106 -20.58 7.17 -3.10
CA SER A 106 -21.54 8.13 -2.57
C SER A 106 -22.47 7.53 -1.52
N ASN A 107 -22.56 6.21 -1.42
CA ASN A 107 -23.35 5.51 -0.42
C ASN A 107 -22.50 4.48 0.35
N ILE A 108 -22.43 4.63 1.67
CA ILE A 108 -21.74 3.70 2.57
C ILE A 108 -22.41 2.31 2.57
N ASP A 109 -23.72 2.23 2.33
CA ASP A 109 -24.44 0.95 2.28
C ASP A 109 -23.90 0.03 1.17
N TRP A 110 -23.28 0.58 0.12
CA TRP A 110 -22.63 -0.24 -0.91
C TRP A 110 -21.42 -0.99 -0.36
N ILE A 111 -20.66 -0.38 0.53
CA ILE A 111 -19.54 -1.05 1.22
C ILE A 111 -20.10 -2.16 2.09
N ASP A 112 -21.16 -1.90 2.86
CA ASP A 112 -21.77 -2.90 3.73
C ASP A 112 -22.30 -4.09 2.93
N GLY A 113 -23.03 -3.82 1.84
CA GLY A 113 -23.52 -4.87 0.95
C GLY A 113 -22.41 -5.70 0.32
N ILE A 114 -21.27 -5.09 -0.06
CA ILE A 114 -20.11 -5.85 -0.55
C ILE A 114 -19.57 -6.74 0.56
N LEU A 115 -19.29 -6.19 1.74
CA LEU A 115 -18.67 -6.92 2.85
C LEU A 115 -19.55 -8.07 3.35
N GLU A 116 -20.87 -7.89 3.39
CA GLU A 116 -21.84 -8.93 3.77
C GLU A 116 -21.85 -10.11 2.80
N GLN A 117 -21.54 -9.90 1.52
CA GLN A 117 -21.52 -10.95 0.52
C GLN A 117 -20.23 -11.77 0.53
N ILE A 118 -19.12 -11.29 1.11
CA ILE A 118 -17.79 -11.91 0.98
C ILE A 118 -17.75 -13.36 1.45
N GLU A 119 -18.51 -13.71 2.49
CA GLU A 119 -18.53 -15.09 3.01
C GLU A 119 -19.13 -16.09 2.01
N SER A 120 -20.17 -15.71 1.27
CA SER A 120 -20.89 -16.56 0.32
C SER A 120 -20.51 -16.33 -1.15
N SER A 121 -19.61 -15.37 -1.42
CA SER A 121 -19.28 -14.93 -2.78
C SER A 121 -18.43 -15.90 -3.58
N SER A 122 -18.53 -15.77 -4.91
CA SER A 122 -17.62 -16.40 -5.87
C SER A 122 -16.24 -15.74 -5.87
N ASP A 123 -15.22 -16.46 -6.36
CA ASP A 123 -13.86 -15.92 -6.48
C ASP A 123 -13.79 -14.67 -7.37
N THR A 124 -14.65 -14.58 -8.40
CA THR A 124 -14.70 -13.44 -9.31
C THR A 124 -15.18 -12.17 -8.62
N LEU A 125 -16.25 -12.25 -7.82
CA LEU A 125 -16.75 -11.10 -7.07
C LEU A 125 -15.71 -10.62 -6.05
N LEU A 126 -15.06 -11.56 -5.36
CA LEU A 126 -13.99 -11.24 -4.41
C LEU A 126 -12.81 -10.55 -5.09
N THR A 127 -12.44 -11.00 -6.29
CA THR A 127 -11.41 -10.34 -7.09
C THR A 127 -11.79 -8.89 -7.38
N PHE A 128 -13.03 -8.62 -7.80
CA PHE A 128 -13.48 -7.26 -8.08
C PHE A 128 -13.57 -6.39 -6.82
N ALA A 129 -14.09 -6.93 -5.72
CA ALA A 129 -14.14 -6.24 -4.44
C ALA A 129 -12.73 -5.86 -3.98
N SER A 130 -11.76 -6.77 -4.12
CA SER A 130 -10.34 -6.49 -3.86
C SER A 130 -9.83 -5.31 -4.67
N LEU A 131 -10.05 -5.28 -5.98
CA LEU A 131 -9.59 -4.18 -6.84
C LEU A 131 -10.13 -2.81 -6.39
N TRP A 132 -11.41 -2.74 -5.98
CA TRP A 132 -12.04 -1.49 -5.56
C TRP A 132 -11.55 -1.04 -4.17
N PHE A 133 -11.40 -1.95 -3.20
CA PHE A 133 -10.83 -1.60 -1.90
C PHE A 133 -9.33 -1.27 -1.97
N ASP A 134 -8.58 -1.94 -2.84
CA ASP A 134 -7.19 -1.56 -3.15
C ASP A 134 -7.14 -0.14 -3.73
N THR A 135 -8.06 0.21 -4.63
CA THR A 135 -8.16 1.56 -5.21
C THR A 135 -8.36 2.62 -4.13
N LEU A 136 -9.27 2.37 -3.17
CA LEU A 136 -9.45 3.25 -2.01
C LEU A 136 -8.19 3.35 -1.14
N SER A 137 -7.47 2.24 -0.97
CA SER A 137 -6.22 2.20 -0.21
C SER A 137 -5.12 3.03 -0.89
N TYR A 138 -4.95 2.91 -2.21
CA TYR A 138 -4.03 3.77 -2.97
C TYR A 138 -4.44 5.24 -2.93
N LEU A 139 -5.74 5.54 -3.02
CA LEU A 139 -6.24 6.91 -2.90
C LEU A 139 -5.92 7.49 -1.53
N ALA A 140 -6.12 6.73 -0.45
CA ALA A 140 -5.84 7.14 0.92
C ALA A 140 -4.34 7.33 1.17
N GLN A 141 -3.52 6.47 0.59
CA GLN A 141 -2.09 6.65 0.61
C GLN A 141 -1.67 7.95 -0.08
N GLN A 142 -2.29 8.28 -1.21
CA GLN A 142 -1.99 9.50 -1.97
C GLN A 142 -2.59 10.77 -1.34
N LEU A 143 -3.72 10.66 -0.65
CA LEU A 143 -4.46 11.76 -0.02
C LEU A 143 -4.77 11.39 1.44
N SER A 144 -3.81 11.54 2.35
CA SER A 144 -3.96 11.06 3.74
C SER A 144 -5.13 11.67 4.49
N GLU A 145 -5.60 12.87 4.12
CA GLU A 145 -6.74 13.51 4.77
C GLU A 145 -8.05 12.73 4.56
N ILE A 146 -8.15 11.88 3.53
CA ILE A 146 -9.40 11.16 3.25
C ILE A 146 -9.65 10.02 4.23
N VAL A 147 -8.64 9.56 4.96
CA VAL A 147 -8.78 8.49 5.97
C VAL A 147 -9.74 8.89 7.08
N TYR A 148 -9.91 10.20 7.31
CA TYR A 148 -10.84 10.77 8.27
C TYR A 148 -12.25 10.92 7.70
N SER A 149 -12.46 10.62 6.41
CA SER A 149 -13.80 10.63 5.83
C SER A 149 -14.67 9.54 6.47
N PRO A 150 -15.99 9.78 6.66
CA PRO A 150 -16.89 8.79 7.24
C PRO A 150 -16.83 7.42 6.54
N THR A 151 -16.70 7.43 5.21
CA THR A 151 -16.58 6.22 4.39
C THR A 151 -15.33 5.41 4.72
N MET A 152 -14.16 6.06 4.82
CA MET A 152 -12.90 5.36 5.11
C MET A 152 -12.83 4.88 6.57
N LEU A 153 -13.35 5.67 7.50
CA LEU A 153 -13.49 5.26 8.90
C LEU A 153 -14.38 4.02 9.03
N HIS A 154 -15.54 4.05 8.37
CA HIS A 154 -16.49 2.93 8.38
C HIS A 154 -15.89 1.67 7.76
N LEU A 155 -15.32 1.78 6.56
CA LEU A 155 -14.67 0.67 5.87
C LEU A 155 -13.60 0.01 6.74
N ASN A 156 -12.64 0.78 7.27
CA ASN A 156 -11.54 0.19 8.04
C ASN A 156 -12.01 -0.39 9.39
N ASN A 157 -13.03 0.19 10.02
CA ASN A 157 -13.64 -0.42 11.20
C ASN A 157 -14.30 -1.77 10.87
N ARG A 158 -15.06 -1.85 9.78
CA ARG A 158 -15.66 -3.11 9.31
C ARG A 158 -14.58 -4.14 8.94
N LEU A 159 -13.59 -3.77 8.13
CA LEU A 159 -12.50 -4.66 7.71
C LEU A 159 -11.72 -5.22 8.91
N SER A 160 -11.43 -4.38 9.91
CA SER A 160 -10.73 -4.83 11.09
C SER A 160 -11.56 -5.79 11.93
N ARG A 161 -12.83 -5.47 12.18
CA ARG A 161 -13.70 -6.26 13.05
C ARG A 161 -14.13 -7.58 12.40
N ASP A 162 -14.54 -7.53 11.15
CA ASP A 162 -15.20 -8.65 10.47
C ASP A 162 -14.19 -9.56 9.73
N PHE A 163 -12.97 -9.08 9.46
CA PHE A 163 -11.99 -9.83 8.67
C PHE A 163 -10.67 -10.01 9.42
N ILE A 164 -9.96 -8.93 9.79
CA ILE A 164 -8.57 -9.03 10.31
C ILE A 164 -8.53 -9.61 11.73
N MET A 165 -9.34 -9.08 12.64
CA MET A 165 -9.37 -9.50 14.05
C MET A 165 -10.25 -10.74 14.25
N THR A 166 -10.13 -11.73 13.37
CA THR A 166 -10.95 -12.96 13.39
C THR A 166 -10.10 -14.22 13.38
N ASN A 167 -10.70 -15.34 13.83
CA ASN A 167 -10.07 -16.66 13.76
C ASN A 167 -9.81 -17.10 12.32
N GLN A 168 -10.61 -16.63 11.35
CA GLN A 168 -10.43 -16.96 9.94
C GLN A 168 -9.15 -16.34 9.37
N TYR A 169 -8.86 -15.08 9.71
CA TYR A 169 -7.60 -14.45 9.33
C TYR A 169 -6.40 -15.17 9.96
N LYS A 170 -6.49 -15.53 11.25
CA LYS A 170 -5.46 -16.36 11.91
C LYS A 170 -5.24 -17.70 11.22
N PHE A 171 -6.31 -18.36 10.81
CA PHE A 171 -6.23 -19.62 10.09
C PHE A 171 -5.46 -19.43 8.77
N TYR A 172 -5.80 -18.41 7.97
CA TYR A 172 -5.08 -18.12 6.72
C TYR A 172 -3.62 -17.71 6.95
N LEU A 173 -3.34 -16.90 7.98
CA LEU A 173 -1.97 -16.53 8.33
C LEU A 173 -1.13 -17.76 8.72
N LYS A 174 -1.71 -18.71 9.47
CA LYS A 174 -1.06 -19.98 9.81
C LYS A 174 -0.73 -20.84 8.60
N GLN A 175 -1.60 -20.87 7.58
CA GLN A 175 -1.29 -21.55 6.32
C GLN A 175 -0.09 -20.90 5.60
N LEU A 176 0.06 -19.58 5.70
CA LEU A 176 1.26 -18.89 5.20
C LEU A 176 2.51 -19.22 6.01
N CYS A 177 2.42 -19.82 7.20
CA CYS A 177 3.59 -20.27 7.96
C CYS A 177 4.13 -21.63 7.49
N GLU A 178 3.48 -22.27 6.51
CA GLU A 178 3.96 -23.53 5.93
C GLU A 178 5.08 -23.27 4.90
N PRO A 179 6.15 -24.08 4.88
CA PRO A 179 7.20 -23.96 3.87
C PRO A 179 6.63 -24.40 2.51
N ASN A 180 6.86 -23.60 1.46
CA ASN A 180 6.40 -23.85 0.10
C ASN A 180 4.87 -24.08 -0.01
N PRO A 181 4.05 -23.07 0.33
CA PRO A 181 2.60 -23.18 0.23
C PRO A 181 2.19 -23.56 -1.18
N THR A 182 1.36 -24.59 -1.32
CA THR A 182 0.81 -24.99 -2.62
C THR A 182 -0.01 -23.85 -3.21
N GLN A 183 0.10 -23.57 -4.51
CA GLN A 183 -0.67 -22.50 -5.17
C GLN A 183 -2.19 -22.58 -4.89
N SER A 184 -2.72 -23.77 -4.65
CA SER A 184 -4.12 -24.02 -4.31
C SER A 184 -4.60 -23.36 -3.01
N ILE A 185 -3.71 -22.86 -2.14
CA ILE A 185 -4.14 -22.12 -0.95
C ILE A 185 -4.60 -20.70 -1.31
N PHE A 186 -4.06 -20.08 -2.38
CA PHE A 186 -4.34 -18.68 -2.72
C PHE A 186 -5.69 -18.51 -3.45
N THR A 187 -6.77 -18.86 -2.77
CA THR A 187 -8.14 -18.53 -3.19
C THR A 187 -8.36 -17.02 -3.16
N ALA A 188 -9.33 -16.51 -3.93
CA ALA A 188 -9.63 -15.07 -3.93
C ALA A 188 -10.06 -14.60 -2.52
N LYS A 189 -10.73 -15.46 -1.76
CA LYS A 189 -11.08 -15.20 -0.36
C LYS A 189 -9.85 -15.04 0.53
N GLN A 190 -8.88 -15.94 0.43
CA GLN A 190 -7.65 -15.82 1.22
C GLN A 190 -6.85 -14.57 0.85
N LEU A 191 -6.77 -14.23 -0.44
CA LEU A 191 -6.16 -12.99 -0.91
C LEU A 191 -6.90 -11.74 -0.42
N PHE A 192 -8.23 -11.77 -0.39
CA PHE A 192 -9.01 -10.68 0.18
C PHE A 192 -8.61 -10.43 1.64
N TYR A 193 -8.62 -11.48 2.47
CA TYR A 193 -8.24 -11.39 3.88
C TYR A 193 -6.78 -10.93 4.05
N MET A 194 -5.83 -11.65 3.49
CA MET A 194 -4.41 -11.48 3.81
C MET A 194 -3.77 -10.28 3.12
N LYS A 195 -4.28 -9.89 1.95
CA LYS A 195 -3.73 -8.80 1.15
C LYS A 195 -4.59 -7.55 1.19
N THR A 196 -5.86 -7.66 0.80
CA THR A 196 -6.72 -6.46 0.61
C THR A 196 -7.02 -5.80 1.95
N CYS A 197 -7.46 -6.57 2.94
CA CYS A 197 -7.75 -6.04 4.27
C CYS A 197 -6.48 -5.48 4.93
N SER A 198 -5.37 -6.22 4.87
CA SER A 198 -4.07 -5.79 5.41
C SER A 198 -3.59 -4.50 4.77
N PHE A 199 -3.74 -4.35 3.46
CA PHE A 199 -3.35 -3.14 2.75
C PHE A 199 -4.19 -1.93 3.17
N SER A 200 -5.51 -2.07 3.20
CA SER A 200 -6.42 -1.00 3.64
C SER A 200 -6.10 -0.56 5.06
N LEU A 201 -5.99 -1.52 5.99
CA LEU A 201 -5.73 -1.20 7.38
C LEU A 201 -4.33 -0.61 7.58
N ASN A 202 -3.31 -1.11 6.88
CA ASN A 202 -1.97 -0.53 6.89
C ASN A 202 -2.00 0.96 6.54
N VAL A 203 -2.60 1.31 5.39
CA VAL A 203 -2.70 2.71 4.95
C VAL A 203 -3.45 3.57 5.97
N TYR A 204 -4.54 3.03 6.53
CA TYR A 204 -5.33 3.72 7.53
C TYR A 204 -4.57 3.99 8.83
N LEU A 205 -3.82 3.00 9.36
CA LEU A 205 -3.11 3.11 10.63
C LEU A 205 -1.91 4.05 10.58
N TRP A 206 -1.24 4.19 9.42
CA TRP A 206 -0.21 5.21 9.24
C TRP A 206 -0.78 6.60 9.54
N SER A 207 -1.95 6.91 8.99
CA SER A 207 -2.55 8.24 8.99
C SER A 207 -3.18 8.73 10.31
N LYS A 208 -2.67 8.30 11.47
CA LYS A 208 -3.16 8.65 12.82
C LYS A 208 -4.67 8.42 13.00
N SER A 209 -5.11 7.17 13.00
CA SER A 209 -6.51 6.85 13.27
C SER A 209 -6.95 7.30 14.66
N GLN A 210 -7.97 8.14 14.70
CA GLN A 210 -8.68 8.51 15.93
C GLN A 210 -9.94 7.64 16.05
N ASN A 211 -10.28 7.17 17.25
CA ASN A 211 -11.50 6.39 17.52
C ASN A 211 -11.63 5.08 16.71
N PHE A 212 -10.59 4.25 16.76
CA PHE A 212 -10.60 2.93 16.13
C PHE A 212 -11.04 1.82 17.12
N ALA A 213 -11.65 0.76 16.61
CA ALA A 213 -12.27 -0.29 17.43
C ALA A 213 -11.28 -1.16 18.24
N PHE A 214 -10.02 -1.21 17.82
CA PHE A 214 -8.96 -1.98 18.46
C PHE A 214 -7.76 -1.08 18.69
N THR A 215 -6.93 -1.36 19.68
CA THR A 215 -5.65 -0.68 19.94
C THR A 215 -4.50 -1.33 19.16
N SER A 216 -3.39 -0.60 18.96
CA SER A 216 -2.17 -1.15 18.35
C SER A 216 -1.71 -2.43 19.06
N GLU A 217 -1.75 -2.41 20.39
CA GLU A 217 -1.37 -3.53 21.25
C GLU A 217 -2.24 -4.76 21.00
N GLU A 218 -3.56 -4.61 20.89
CA GLU A 218 -4.48 -5.71 20.61
C GLU A 218 -4.20 -6.35 19.24
N ILE A 219 -3.99 -5.55 18.20
CA ILE A 219 -3.70 -6.04 16.85
C ILE A 219 -2.36 -6.80 16.85
N ILE A 220 -1.31 -6.21 17.43
CA ILE A 220 0.02 -6.82 17.46
C ILE A 220 0.00 -8.12 18.26
N LYS A 221 -0.57 -8.13 19.47
CA LYS A 221 -0.69 -9.36 20.28
C LYS A 221 -1.48 -10.44 19.58
N PHE A 222 -2.45 -10.05 18.75
CA PHE A 222 -3.26 -11.01 18.00
C PHE A 222 -2.46 -11.65 16.85
N LEU A 223 -1.56 -10.91 16.18
CA LEU A 223 -0.92 -11.33 14.93
C LEU A 223 0.57 -11.69 15.05
N SER A 224 1.27 -11.25 16.09
CA SER A 224 2.74 -11.20 16.11
C SER A 224 3.43 -12.55 16.01
N GLU A 225 2.92 -13.58 16.69
CA GLU A 225 3.54 -14.92 16.68
C GLU A 225 3.55 -15.53 15.27
N ASP A 226 2.38 -15.57 14.63
CA ASP A 226 2.24 -16.14 13.28
C ASP A 226 2.97 -15.26 12.25
N TYR A 227 2.97 -13.92 12.41
CA TYR A 227 3.77 -13.01 11.59
C TYR A 227 5.27 -13.33 11.69
N SER A 228 5.82 -13.39 12.91
CA SER A 228 7.25 -13.63 13.12
C SER A 228 7.66 -14.97 12.51
N ARG A 229 6.83 -16.01 12.68
CA ARG A 229 7.06 -17.32 12.07
C ARG A 229 7.02 -17.27 10.54
N MET A 230 6.06 -16.57 9.94
CA MET A 230 5.96 -16.39 8.49
C MET A 230 7.25 -15.79 7.91
N ILE A 231 7.77 -14.73 8.54
CA ILE A 231 9.01 -14.08 8.10
C ILE A 231 10.21 -15.01 8.19
N LEU A 232 10.35 -15.77 9.27
CA LEU A 232 11.45 -16.72 9.45
C LEU A 232 11.44 -17.79 8.36
N VAL A 233 10.28 -18.41 8.11
CA VAL A 233 10.10 -19.48 7.12
C VAL A 233 10.42 -18.98 5.71
N HIS A 234 9.85 -17.84 5.31
CA HIS A 234 9.92 -17.40 3.92
C HIS A 234 11.18 -16.62 3.57
N SER A 235 11.95 -16.15 4.56
CA SER A 235 13.23 -15.46 4.31
C SER A 235 14.29 -16.30 3.59
N TYR A 236 14.07 -17.61 3.42
CA TYR A 236 14.95 -18.53 2.70
C TYR A 236 14.37 -19.07 1.38
N THR A 237 13.15 -18.69 1.01
CA THR A 237 12.42 -19.28 -0.14
C THR A 237 11.98 -18.25 -1.18
N MET A 238 12.53 -17.03 -1.12
CA MET A 238 12.13 -15.90 -1.98
C MET A 238 12.18 -16.20 -3.48
N ASP A 239 13.14 -17.03 -3.92
CA ASP A 239 13.28 -17.46 -5.32
C ASP A 239 12.03 -18.21 -5.84
N SER A 240 11.28 -18.86 -4.94
CA SER A 240 10.08 -19.64 -5.27
C SER A 240 8.76 -18.92 -5.00
N TRP A 241 8.78 -17.65 -4.59
CA TRP A 241 7.55 -16.93 -4.28
C TRP A 241 6.73 -16.68 -5.54
N SER A 242 5.46 -17.08 -5.48
CA SER A 242 4.43 -16.60 -6.40
C SER A 242 4.10 -15.12 -6.14
N ASN A 243 3.47 -14.44 -7.11
CA ASN A 243 3.02 -13.06 -6.93
C ASN A 243 2.01 -12.91 -5.78
N GLU A 244 1.18 -13.93 -5.56
CA GLU A 244 0.18 -14.02 -4.50
C GLU A 244 0.84 -14.04 -3.12
N LEU A 245 1.78 -14.97 -2.89
CA LEU A 245 2.58 -15.04 -1.67
C LEU A 245 3.34 -13.74 -1.40
N LEU A 246 4.02 -13.19 -2.42
CA LEU A 246 4.72 -11.90 -2.31
C LEU A 246 3.76 -10.79 -1.86
N SER A 247 2.57 -10.71 -2.45
CA SER A 247 1.57 -9.70 -2.11
C SER A 247 1.10 -9.85 -0.66
N CYS A 248 0.75 -11.07 -0.22
CA CYS A 248 0.37 -11.33 1.16
C CYS A 248 1.48 -10.90 2.14
N ILE A 249 2.72 -11.38 1.94
CA ILE A 249 3.84 -11.06 2.84
C ILE A 249 4.08 -9.55 2.90
N ALA A 250 4.11 -8.87 1.75
CA ALA A 250 4.35 -7.42 1.68
C ALA A 250 3.32 -6.62 2.51
N HIS A 251 2.04 -6.93 2.34
CA HIS A 251 0.96 -6.19 3.01
C HIS A 251 0.80 -6.57 4.48
N ILE A 252 1.11 -7.80 4.88
CA ILE A 252 1.14 -8.22 6.29
C ILE A 252 2.30 -7.52 7.03
N ILE A 253 3.50 -7.46 6.44
CA ILE A 253 4.62 -6.68 7.02
C ILE A 253 4.20 -5.21 7.15
N GLY A 254 3.56 -4.66 6.12
CA GLY A 254 3.02 -3.30 6.15
C GLY A 254 2.04 -3.08 7.31
N LEU A 255 1.08 -3.99 7.51
CA LEU A 255 0.11 -3.93 8.60
C LEU A 255 0.80 -3.96 9.97
N ILE A 256 1.71 -4.91 10.20
CA ILE A 256 2.45 -5.01 11.46
C ILE A 256 3.28 -3.74 11.70
N CYS A 257 3.96 -3.26 10.66
CA CYS A 257 4.75 -2.03 10.74
C CYS A 257 3.87 -0.82 11.08
N SER A 258 2.75 -0.60 10.39
CA SER A 258 1.85 0.51 10.70
C SER A 258 1.29 0.45 12.13
N SER A 259 0.97 -0.76 12.61
CA SER A 259 0.47 -0.98 13.96
C SER A 259 1.52 -0.63 15.03
N CYS A 260 2.79 -0.96 14.80
CA CYS A 260 3.86 -0.61 15.73
C CYS A 260 4.05 0.90 15.89
N TRP A 261 3.89 1.66 14.81
CA TRP A 261 4.07 3.12 14.81
C TRP A 261 2.78 3.86 15.20
N TRP A 262 1.63 3.18 15.17
CA TRP A 262 0.37 3.74 15.62
C TRP A 262 0.34 3.90 17.15
N GLY A 263 -0.13 5.05 17.65
CA GLY A 263 -0.29 5.34 19.08
C GLY A 263 0.98 5.78 19.83
N GLY A 264 2.13 5.85 19.16
CA GLY A 264 3.35 6.48 19.72
C GLY A 264 4.15 5.64 20.73
N GLN A 265 3.77 4.39 20.99
CA GLN A 265 4.46 3.47 21.91
C GLN A 265 5.36 2.46 21.17
N LYS A 266 6.08 2.92 20.14
CA LYS A 266 6.88 2.06 19.23
C LYS A 266 7.75 1.02 19.95
N PRO A 267 8.59 1.37 20.95
CA PRO A 267 9.45 0.38 21.61
C PRO A 267 8.67 -0.78 22.23
N GLN A 268 7.58 -0.47 22.96
CA GLN A 268 6.73 -1.46 23.61
C GLN A 268 6.02 -2.37 22.58
N HIS A 269 5.59 -1.79 21.46
CA HIS A 269 4.97 -2.54 20.38
C HIS A 269 5.94 -3.51 19.69
N ILE A 270 7.19 -3.10 19.48
CA ILE A 270 8.23 -3.96 18.90
C ILE A 270 8.55 -5.13 19.84
N GLU A 271 8.57 -4.90 21.15
CA GLU A 271 8.79 -5.96 22.15
C GLU A 271 7.72 -7.06 22.12
N PHE A 272 6.49 -6.77 21.71
CA PHE A 272 5.45 -7.80 21.52
C PHE A 272 5.69 -8.72 20.30
N ILE A 273 6.55 -8.31 19.37
CA ILE A 273 6.87 -9.05 18.16
C ILE A 273 8.15 -9.87 18.35
N VAL A 274 9.14 -9.27 18.99
CA VAL A 274 10.46 -9.86 19.25
C VAL A 274 10.82 -9.75 20.75
N PRO A 275 10.20 -10.55 21.62
CA PRO A 275 10.26 -10.37 23.07
C PRO A 275 11.61 -10.74 23.70
N SER A 276 12.50 -11.42 22.99
CA SER A 276 13.82 -11.84 23.50
C SER A 276 14.94 -11.53 22.52
N LYS A 277 16.16 -11.30 23.03
CA LYS A 277 17.34 -10.99 22.21
C LYS A 277 17.58 -12.02 21.10
N ASP A 278 17.44 -13.31 21.39
CA ASP A 278 17.65 -14.38 20.40
C ASP A 278 16.62 -14.28 19.27
N THR A 279 15.34 -14.10 19.61
CA THR A 279 14.27 -13.90 18.61
C THR A 279 14.44 -12.59 17.82
N THR A 280 14.98 -11.53 18.45
CA THR A 280 15.29 -10.27 17.78
C THR A 280 16.33 -10.47 16.68
N TYR A 281 17.43 -11.17 16.95
CA TYR A 281 18.48 -11.40 15.95
C TYR A 281 17.99 -12.26 14.78
N GLU A 282 17.28 -13.36 15.05
CA GLU A 282 16.74 -14.21 13.99
C GLU A 282 15.78 -13.45 13.07
N HIS A 283 14.90 -12.63 13.66
CA HIS A 283 13.97 -11.80 12.92
C HIS A 283 14.68 -10.72 12.10
N ILE A 284 15.68 -10.04 12.68
CA ILE A 284 16.54 -9.07 11.96
C ILE A 284 17.22 -9.73 10.78
N PHE A 285 17.84 -10.89 10.97
CA PHE A 285 18.50 -11.60 9.87
C PHE A 285 17.52 -12.01 8.77
N ALA A 286 16.31 -12.41 9.13
CA ALA A 286 15.26 -12.72 8.16
C ALA A 286 14.85 -11.49 7.34
N LEU A 287 14.64 -10.34 7.98
CA LEU A 287 14.35 -9.08 7.28
C LEU A 287 15.53 -8.61 6.42
N ILE A 288 16.77 -8.76 6.89
CA ILE A 288 17.97 -8.44 6.11
C ILE A 288 18.06 -9.31 4.86
N ARG A 289 17.72 -10.60 4.95
CA ARG A 289 17.65 -11.48 3.77
C ARG A 289 16.61 -10.98 2.77
N LEU A 290 15.41 -10.61 3.24
CA LEU A 290 14.35 -10.04 2.39
C LEU A 290 14.83 -8.76 1.68
N VAL A 291 15.39 -7.81 2.44
CA VAL A 291 15.89 -6.54 1.91
C VAL A 291 17.07 -6.75 0.97
N SER A 292 17.90 -7.77 1.20
CA SER A 292 19.10 -8.04 0.38
C SER A 292 18.83 -8.88 -0.86
N TYR A 293 17.60 -9.33 -1.08
CA TYR A 293 17.27 -10.15 -2.24
C TYR A 293 17.21 -9.31 -3.53
N HIS A 294 18.30 -9.38 -4.30
CA HIS A 294 18.56 -8.56 -5.46
C HIS A 294 17.44 -8.52 -6.53
N PRO A 295 16.73 -9.63 -6.85
CA PRO A 295 15.64 -9.57 -7.81
C PRO A 295 14.52 -8.59 -7.46
N PHE A 296 14.28 -8.30 -6.17
CA PHE A 296 13.30 -7.28 -5.78
C PHE A 296 13.76 -5.87 -6.14
N HIS A 297 15.06 -5.57 -6.07
CA HIS A 297 15.60 -4.22 -6.36
C HIS A 297 15.37 -3.82 -7.82
N GLN A 298 15.47 -4.78 -8.73
CA GLN A 298 15.25 -4.57 -10.16
C GLN A 298 13.80 -4.24 -10.51
N ARG A 299 12.86 -4.49 -9.59
CA ARG A 299 11.43 -4.31 -9.78
C ARG A 299 10.84 -3.20 -8.91
N ILE A 300 11.68 -2.49 -8.15
CA ILE A 300 11.23 -1.30 -7.43
C ILE A 300 10.73 -0.28 -8.45
N SER A 301 9.50 0.16 -8.28
CA SER A 301 8.85 1.15 -9.13
C SER A 301 9.04 2.56 -8.56
N ALA A 302 8.89 3.61 -9.38
CA ALA A 302 8.93 5.00 -8.91
C ALA A 302 7.72 5.38 -8.03
N GLN A 303 6.71 4.52 -7.95
CA GLN A 303 5.48 4.72 -7.19
C GLN A 303 5.10 3.44 -6.46
N LEU A 304 4.46 3.56 -5.29
CA LEU A 304 4.06 2.42 -4.48
C LEU A 304 2.83 1.72 -5.07
N TYR A 305 2.97 1.01 -6.19
CA TYR A 305 1.86 0.23 -6.78
C TYR A 305 2.15 -1.26 -6.91
N ASN A 306 3.42 -1.69 -6.95
CA ASN A 306 3.77 -3.11 -7.01
C ASN A 306 4.24 -3.64 -5.66
N ASN A 307 4.08 -4.96 -5.48
CA ASN A 307 4.32 -5.61 -4.21
C ASN A 307 5.79 -5.60 -3.79
N GLU A 308 6.76 -5.61 -4.71
CA GLU A 308 8.18 -5.52 -4.38
C GLU A 308 8.52 -4.16 -3.73
N THR A 309 7.96 -3.06 -4.25
CA THR A 309 8.16 -1.73 -3.64
C THR A 309 7.52 -1.67 -2.25
N VAL A 310 6.30 -2.22 -2.08
CA VAL A 310 5.64 -2.31 -0.77
C VAL A 310 6.47 -3.13 0.22
N LEU A 311 6.97 -4.29 -0.21
CA LEU A 311 7.77 -5.19 0.62
C LEU A 311 9.05 -4.51 1.11
N ILE A 312 9.84 -3.93 0.20
CA ILE A 312 11.12 -3.30 0.53
C ILE A 312 10.89 -2.06 1.42
N ASP A 313 9.89 -1.23 1.12
CA ASP A 313 9.56 -0.06 1.94
C ASP A 313 9.19 -0.48 3.37
N ALA A 314 8.22 -1.39 3.52
CA ALA A 314 7.75 -1.84 4.83
C ALA A 314 8.84 -2.58 5.63
N SER A 315 9.64 -3.43 4.97
CA SER A 315 10.73 -4.17 5.62
C SER A 315 11.83 -3.24 6.11
N LEU A 316 12.20 -2.21 5.34
CA LEU A 316 13.21 -1.22 5.74
C LEU A 316 12.75 -0.39 6.94
N ILE A 317 11.51 0.09 6.93
CA ILE A 317 10.95 0.87 8.03
C ILE A 317 10.90 0.04 9.30
N PHE A 318 10.40 -1.20 9.21
CA PHE A 318 10.31 -2.09 10.36
C PHE A 318 11.70 -2.41 10.93
N LEU A 319 12.64 -2.80 10.06
CA LEU A 319 14.02 -3.11 10.43
C LEU A 319 14.71 -1.90 11.10
N PHE A 320 14.51 -0.70 10.56
CA PHE A 320 15.05 0.53 11.15
C PHE A 320 14.51 0.74 12.57
N GLY A 321 13.19 0.59 12.77
CA GLY A 321 12.59 0.74 14.09
C GLY A 321 13.10 -0.27 15.11
N VAL A 322 13.31 -1.54 14.71
CA VAL A 322 13.89 -2.57 15.59
C VAL A 322 15.33 -2.20 15.97
N VAL A 323 16.15 -1.78 15.01
CA VAL A 323 17.55 -1.40 15.27
C VAL A 323 17.65 -0.22 16.22
N GLU A 324 16.81 0.80 16.04
CA GLU A 324 16.75 1.96 16.92
C GLU A 324 16.27 1.58 18.33
N THR A 325 15.24 0.73 18.44
CA THR A 325 14.67 0.31 19.73
C THR A 325 15.66 -0.48 20.59
N TYR A 326 16.51 -1.31 19.97
CA TYR A 326 17.45 -2.18 20.68
C TYR A 326 18.92 -1.70 20.62
N ASP A 327 19.19 -0.52 20.06
CA ASP A 327 20.53 0.04 19.89
C ASP A 327 21.50 -0.95 19.19
N LEU A 328 21.08 -1.43 18.02
CA LEU A 328 21.81 -2.48 17.27
C LEU A 328 22.69 -1.93 16.16
N SER A 329 22.91 -0.63 16.08
CA SER A 329 23.63 0.04 14.98
C SER A 329 25.05 -0.52 14.77
N CYS A 330 25.79 -0.77 15.85
CA CYS A 330 27.12 -1.38 15.81
C CYS A 330 27.10 -2.86 15.37
N PHE A 331 26.08 -3.61 15.80
CA PHE A 331 25.90 -4.99 15.38
C PHE A 331 25.63 -5.07 13.88
N ILE A 332 24.69 -4.26 13.37
CA ILE A 332 24.33 -4.23 11.95
C ILE A 332 25.55 -3.90 11.08
N SER A 333 26.32 -2.88 11.45
CA SER A 333 27.48 -2.44 10.66
C SER A 333 28.65 -3.42 10.67
N SER A 334 28.82 -4.18 11.75
CA SER A 334 29.97 -5.10 11.89
C SER A 334 29.67 -6.55 11.50
N GLN A 335 28.42 -7.01 11.61
CA GLN A 335 28.07 -8.43 11.46
C GLN A 335 27.20 -8.74 10.24
N THR A 336 26.85 -7.74 9.42
CA THR A 336 25.94 -7.92 8.30
C THR A 336 26.45 -7.22 7.03
N ASN A 337 25.98 -7.68 5.87
CA ASN A 337 26.20 -6.99 4.59
C ASN A 337 25.14 -5.91 4.30
N LEU A 338 24.25 -5.61 5.26
CA LEU A 338 23.17 -4.66 5.07
C LEU A 338 23.67 -3.27 4.62
N PRO A 339 24.78 -2.70 5.12
CA PRO A 339 25.26 -1.41 4.63
C PRO A 339 25.53 -1.38 3.11
N ALA A 340 26.10 -2.44 2.55
CA ALA A 340 26.35 -2.51 1.11
C ALA A 340 25.03 -2.60 0.31
N THR A 341 24.08 -3.39 0.80
CA THR A 341 22.73 -3.49 0.24
C THR A 341 22.01 -2.14 0.27
N LEU A 342 21.99 -1.45 1.42
CA LEU A 342 21.36 -0.16 1.59
C LEU A 342 21.99 0.90 0.67
N TRP A 343 23.31 0.87 0.52
CA TRP A 343 24.01 1.75 -0.40
C TRP A 343 23.56 1.54 -1.84
N LEU A 344 23.48 0.29 -2.31
CA LEU A 344 22.95 -0.03 -3.63
C LEU A 344 21.53 0.49 -3.82
N ILE A 345 20.64 0.22 -2.85
CA ILE A 345 19.24 0.66 -2.89
C ILE A 345 19.14 2.20 -2.94
N ALA A 346 19.92 2.91 -2.11
CA ALA A 346 19.92 4.37 -2.06
C ALA A 346 20.33 5.01 -3.40
N GLN A 347 21.27 4.37 -4.11
CA GLN A 347 21.78 4.82 -5.40
C GLN A 347 20.86 4.47 -6.58
N THR A 348 20.18 3.33 -6.52
CA THR A 348 19.50 2.75 -7.70
C THR A 348 17.98 2.76 -7.65
N SER A 349 17.38 2.82 -6.47
CA SER A 349 15.91 2.79 -6.33
C SER A 349 15.29 3.98 -7.06
N SER A 350 14.25 3.73 -7.86
CA SER A 350 13.44 4.79 -8.46
C SER A 350 12.41 5.37 -7.50
N TYR A 351 12.18 4.75 -6.33
CA TYR A 351 11.25 5.23 -5.33
C TYR A 351 11.96 6.07 -4.28
N ASP A 352 11.66 7.37 -4.25
CA ASP A 352 12.34 8.33 -3.38
C ASP A 352 12.20 8.01 -1.88
N ARG A 353 11.06 7.44 -1.45
CA ARG A 353 10.88 7.05 -0.04
C ARG A 353 11.86 5.94 0.35
N ILE A 354 11.98 4.87 -0.45
CA ILE A 354 12.95 3.80 -0.20
C ILE A 354 14.39 4.34 -0.21
N ARG A 355 14.71 5.28 -1.12
CA ARG A 355 16.05 5.92 -1.13
C ARG A 355 16.30 6.67 0.17
N ALA A 356 15.33 7.46 0.62
CA ALA A 356 15.40 8.20 1.88
C ALA A 356 15.52 7.25 3.09
N CYS A 357 14.75 6.16 3.12
CA CYS A 357 14.89 5.09 4.12
C CYS A 357 16.31 4.53 4.14
N ALA A 358 16.86 4.19 2.97
CA ALA A 358 18.17 3.57 2.87
C ALA A 358 19.30 4.51 3.31
N TYR A 359 19.27 5.77 2.86
CA TYR A 359 20.23 6.79 3.31
C TYR A 359 20.12 7.07 4.81
N GLY A 360 18.90 7.17 5.33
CA GLY A 360 18.64 7.32 6.76
C GLY A 360 19.25 6.18 7.56
N PHE A 361 18.96 4.95 7.16
CA PHE A 361 19.49 3.77 7.83
C PHE A 361 21.04 3.77 7.79
N LEU A 362 21.65 4.08 6.64
CA LEU A 362 23.10 4.21 6.54
C LEU A 362 23.69 5.25 7.49
N ALA A 363 23.03 6.39 7.66
CA ALA A 363 23.44 7.44 8.57
C ALA A 363 23.44 6.98 10.04
N GLU A 364 22.55 6.06 10.40
CA GLU A 364 22.42 5.52 11.75
C GLU A 364 23.44 4.42 12.06
N ILE A 365 23.78 3.58 11.09
CA ILE A 365 24.62 2.39 11.33
C ILE A 365 26.11 2.60 11.05
N LEU A 366 26.48 3.54 10.18
CA LEU A 366 27.86 3.73 9.77
C LEU A 366 28.62 4.67 10.70
N SER A 367 29.92 4.41 10.87
CA SER A 367 30.81 5.33 11.57
C SER A 367 31.05 6.61 10.77
N ASP A 368 31.42 7.70 11.45
CA ASP A 368 31.80 8.98 10.81
C ASP A 368 32.82 8.84 9.69
N LYS A 369 33.77 7.91 9.84
CA LYS A 369 34.79 7.65 8.82
C LYS A 369 34.17 7.06 7.55
N GLN A 370 33.30 6.07 7.69
CA GLN A 370 32.59 5.44 6.58
C GLN A 370 31.59 6.40 5.93
N LEU A 371 30.90 7.22 6.72
CA LEU A 371 30.01 8.28 6.20
C LEU A 371 30.77 9.28 5.32
N LYS A 372 31.97 9.70 5.74
CA LYS A 372 32.86 10.59 4.97
C LYS A 372 33.36 9.92 3.69
N GLU A 373 33.79 8.66 3.77
CA GLU A 373 34.27 7.90 2.60
C GLU A 373 33.20 7.73 1.52
N LEU A 374 31.96 7.41 1.94
CA LEU A 374 30.82 7.25 1.04
C LEU A 374 30.18 8.58 0.64
N LYS A 375 30.67 9.72 1.17
CA LYS A 375 30.09 11.05 0.99
C LYS A 375 28.59 11.07 1.25
N ILE A 376 28.13 10.33 2.26
CA ILE A 376 26.70 10.17 2.54
C ILE A 376 26.06 11.54 2.81
N SER A 377 26.75 12.41 3.54
CA SER A 377 26.26 13.79 3.76
C SER A 377 26.06 14.55 2.44
N ASP A 378 26.99 14.44 1.48
CA ASP A 378 26.87 15.15 0.20
C ASP A 378 25.73 14.57 -0.62
N ASN A 379 25.63 13.24 -0.72
CA ASN A 379 24.57 12.56 -1.48
C ASN A 379 23.18 12.79 -0.87
N ILE A 380 23.07 12.79 0.46
CA ILE A 380 21.85 13.11 1.18
C ILE A 380 21.47 14.58 0.93
N CYS A 381 22.44 15.50 1.00
CA CYS A 381 22.21 16.91 0.68
C CYS A 381 21.74 17.09 -0.76
N GLU A 382 22.43 16.51 -1.75
CA GLU A 382 22.05 16.55 -3.17
C GLU A 382 20.65 15.96 -3.38
N PHE A 383 20.35 14.82 -2.77
CA PHE A 383 19.02 14.23 -2.81
C PHE A 383 17.97 15.17 -2.18
N PHE A 384 18.24 15.78 -1.04
CA PHE A 384 17.30 16.74 -0.44
C PHE A 384 17.12 17.99 -1.26
N PHE A 385 18.18 18.53 -1.88
CA PHE A 385 18.07 19.65 -2.79
C PHE A 385 17.25 19.28 -4.03
N TYR A 386 17.46 18.08 -4.58
CA TYR A 386 16.62 17.55 -5.66
C TYR A 386 15.15 17.45 -5.24
N ILE A 387 14.86 16.86 -4.08
CA ILE A 387 13.49 16.76 -3.56
C ILE A 387 12.88 18.16 -3.31
N LEU A 388 13.67 19.11 -2.80
CA LEU A 388 13.27 20.50 -2.62
C LEU A 388 12.99 21.21 -3.95
N GLU A 389 13.79 20.98 -4.98
CA GLU A 389 13.61 21.52 -6.32
C GLU A 389 12.37 20.92 -7.00
N GLN A 390 12.16 19.61 -6.86
CA GLN A 390 10.94 18.93 -7.31
C GLN A 390 9.72 19.45 -6.58
N ALA A 391 9.83 19.70 -5.27
CA ALA A 391 8.81 20.34 -4.48
C ALA A 391 8.56 21.78 -4.97
N TRP A 392 9.59 22.56 -5.28
CA TRP A 392 9.40 23.90 -5.79
C TRP A 392 8.68 23.92 -7.15
N SER A 393 9.06 23.01 -8.05
CA SER A 393 8.57 22.96 -9.42
C SER A 393 7.15 22.41 -9.57
N HIS A 394 6.67 21.60 -8.60
CA HIS A 394 5.36 20.91 -8.69
C HIS A 394 4.48 21.14 -7.46
N PRO A 395 4.02 22.39 -7.19
CA PRO A 395 3.46 22.90 -5.93
C PRO A 395 2.42 22.03 -5.19
N THR A 396 1.72 21.16 -5.92
CA THR A 396 0.58 20.32 -5.49
C THR A 396 0.92 18.92 -4.97
N LYS A 397 2.16 18.40 -5.11
CA LYS A 397 2.51 17.02 -4.69
C LYS A 397 2.64 16.83 -3.15
N LYS A 398 2.34 15.64 -2.60
CA LYS A 398 2.22 15.40 -1.13
C LYS A 398 3.50 15.56 -0.28
N TRP A 399 4.69 15.28 -0.80
CA TRP A 399 6.00 15.43 -0.12
C TRP A 399 6.35 16.88 0.33
N LYS A 400 5.43 17.83 0.15
CA LYS A 400 5.60 19.29 0.27
C LYS A 400 5.08 19.89 1.56
N LYS A 401 4.64 19.05 2.50
CA LYS A 401 4.27 19.48 3.85
C LYS A 401 5.41 19.25 4.84
N ILE A 402 6.69 19.21 4.43
CA ILE A 402 7.82 19.25 5.37
C ILE A 402 8.41 20.66 5.33
N THR A 403 8.41 21.39 6.44
CA THR A 403 8.98 22.75 6.42
C THR A 403 10.50 22.67 6.24
N ILE A 404 11.06 23.60 5.47
CA ILE A 404 12.50 23.74 5.21
C ILE A 404 13.35 23.66 6.50
N PRO A 405 12.93 24.19 7.66
CA PRO A 405 13.65 24.02 8.92
C PRO A 405 13.79 22.57 9.42
N TYR A 406 12.82 21.67 9.15
CA TYR A 406 12.96 20.25 9.50
C TYR A 406 13.91 19.52 8.54
N LEU A 407 13.86 19.86 7.25
CA LEU A 407 14.81 19.39 6.24
C LEU A 407 16.25 19.87 6.53
N LEU A 408 16.43 21.06 7.10
CA LEU A 408 17.76 21.62 7.38
C LEU A 408 18.32 21.26 8.76
N LYS A 409 17.51 20.80 9.72
CA LYS A 409 17.94 20.56 11.11
C LYS A 409 18.62 19.22 11.36
N GLY A 410 18.73 18.32 10.38
CA GLY A 410 19.36 17.03 10.66
C GLY A 410 18.52 16.10 11.55
N ILE A 411 17.28 16.47 11.91
CA ILE A 411 16.34 15.62 12.68
C ILE A 411 15.76 14.61 11.70
N PHE A 412 16.64 13.76 11.19
CA PHE A 412 16.36 12.92 10.06
C PHE A 412 15.89 11.56 10.52
N ILE A 413 15.05 10.97 9.68
CA ILE A 413 14.50 9.62 9.75
C ILE A 413 13.15 9.56 10.45
N MET A 414 13.04 9.56 11.78
CA MET A 414 11.73 9.39 12.43
C MET A 414 10.75 10.53 12.15
N THR A 415 11.16 11.77 12.40
CA THR A 415 10.31 12.93 12.14
C THR A 415 10.14 13.16 10.65
N PHE A 416 11.05 12.72 9.77
CA PHE A 416 10.87 12.81 8.32
C PHE A 416 9.78 11.83 7.81
N PHE A 417 9.67 10.64 8.40
CA PHE A 417 8.58 9.71 8.11
C PHE A 417 7.24 10.17 8.71
N PHE A 418 7.25 10.79 9.90
CA PHE A 418 6.04 11.28 10.56
C PHE A 418 5.58 12.69 10.10
N LEU A 419 6.48 13.61 9.70
CA LEU A 419 6.12 14.96 9.20
C LEU A 419 5.51 14.91 7.79
N LEU A 420 5.65 13.79 7.07
CA LEU A 420 4.86 13.53 5.87
C LEU A 420 3.35 13.37 6.19
N GLU A 421 2.98 13.22 7.46
CA GLU A 421 1.61 13.19 7.95
C GLU A 421 1.22 14.38 8.86
N ASP A 422 2.17 15.12 9.43
CA ASP A 422 1.90 15.97 10.62
C ASP A 422 2.07 17.50 10.48
N ILE A 423 2.25 18.07 9.28
CA ILE A 423 2.23 19.55 9.16
C ILE A 423 0.84 20.05 8.74
N ARG A 424 -0.08 20.09 9.72
CA ARG A 424 -1.19 21.05 9.73
C ARG A 424 -1.90 21.23 11.09
N THR A 425 -1.17 21.34 12.19
CA THR A 425 -1.70 21.98 13.40
C THR A 425 -0.60 22.73 14.15
N ASN A 426 -0.34 23.97 13.70
CA ASN A 426 -0.05 25.14 14.51
C ASN A 426 -0.13 26.39 13.63
#